data_AF-A0A385SMH6-F1
#
_entry.id   AF-A0A385SMH6-F1
#
_cell.length_a   1.000
_cell.length_b   1.000
_cell.length_c   1.000
_cell.angle_alpha   90.00
_cell.angle_beta   90.00
_cell.angle_gamma   90.00
#
_symmetry.space_group_name_H-M   'P 1'
#
loop_
_entity.id
_entity.type
_entity.pdbx_description
1 polymer ?
#
loop_
_entity_poly.entity_id
_entity_poly.type
_entity_poly.pdbx_seq_one_letter_code
_entity_poly.pdbx_strand_id
1 'polypeptide(L)'
;MQFDFITTNKIFSMRKTTKKYRESLIHIGAALSSLRQMKGYTTVKEFASRYKLPVIQYWRIERGKANLTLKSLARILDIHKLSVQDFFCLMTGHELAMT
;
A
#
# COMPACT_ATOMS: atom_id res chain seq x y z
N MET A 1 9.22 26.66 37.36
CA MET A 1 8.02 26.00 36.84
C MET A 1 8.40 25.29 35.55
N GLN A 2 8.55 23.97 35.61
CA GLN A 2 8.98 23.15 34.48
C GLN A 2 7.73 22.56 33.84
N PHE A 3 7.37 23.04 32.65
CA PHE A 3 6.33 22.40 31.85
C PHE A 3 6.98 21.21 31.14
N ASP A 4 6.63 20.00 31.58
CA ASP A 4 7.13 18.77 30.97
C ASP A 4 6.63 18.64 29.53
N PHE A 5 7.57 18.70 28.59
CA PHE A 5 7.36 18.54 27.14
C PHE A 5 6.77 17.17 26.73
N ILE A 6 6.60 16.27 27.70
CA ILE A 6 6.14 14.88 27.51
C ILE A 6 4.62 14.80 27.35
N THR A 7 3.84 15.73 27.92
CA THR A 7 2.36 15.68 27.86
C THR A 7 1.78 16.11 26.52
N THR A 8 2.49 16.90 25.71
CA THR A 8 1.97 17.43 24.44
C THR A 8 1.97 16.39 23.31
N ASN A 9 2.89 15.40 23.33
CA ASN A 9 3.04 14.42 22.25
C ASN A 9 2.00 13.28 22.26
N LYS A 10 1.30 13.04 23.37
CA LYS A 10 0.30 11.96 23.45
C LYS A 10 -1.05 12.35 22.81
N ILE A 11 -1.34 13.64 22.71
CA ILE A 11 -2.62 14.17 22.19
C ILE A 11 -2.63 14.23 20.65
N PHE A 12 -1.47 14.37 20.01
CA PHE A 12 -1.36 14.44 18.55
C PHE A 12 -1.55 13.07 17.83
N SER A 13 -1.61 11.97 18.59
CA SER A 13 -1.55 10.59 18.10
C SER A 13 -2.87 10.01 17.55
N MET A 14 -3.95 10.76 17.39
CA MET A 14 -5.22 10.22 16.84
C MET A 14 -5.89 11.12 15.80
N ARG A 15 -5.25 11.40 14.67
CA ARG A 15 -6.01 11.77 13.47
C ARG A 15 -6.65 10.52 12.88
N LYS A 16 -7.99 10.42 12.99
CA LYS A 16 -8.75 9.39 12.26
C LYS A 16 -8.48 9.53 10.77
N THR A 17 -8.07 8.43 10.16
CA THR A 17 -7.89 8.32 8.72
C THR A 17 -9.18 8.63 7.97
N THR A 18 -9.11 9.45 6.91
CA THR A 18 -10.29 9.83 6.12
C THR A 18 -10.84 8.65 5.31
N LYS A 19 -12.14 8.70 4.97
CA LYS A 19 -12.79 7.71 4.08
C LYS A 19 -12.04 7.59 2.74
N LYS A 20 -11.73 8.73 2.11
CA LYS A 20 -10.99 8.79 0.84
C LYS A 20 -9.62 8.10 0.92
N TYR A 21 -8.87 8.30 2.01
CA TYR A 21 -7.59 7.61 2.17
C TYR A 21 -7.77 6.09 2.29
N ARG A 22 -8.79 5.62 3.00
CA ARG A 22 -9.08 4.18 3.10
C ARG A 22 -9.44 3.59 1.74
N GLU A 23 -10.24 4.31 0.95
CA GLU A 23 -10.56 3.93 -0.43
C GLU A 23 -9.28 3.83 -1.27
N SER A 24 -8.38 4.82 -1.20
CA SER A 24 -7.09 4.75 -1.89
C SER A 24 -6.27 3.52 -1.50
N LEU A 25 -6.20 3.17 -0.20
CA LEU A 25 -5.51 1.95 0.23
C LEU A 25 -6.14 0.68 -0.32
N ILE A 26 -7.47 0.61 -0.41
CA ILE A 26 -8.19 -0.53 -0.98
C ILE A 26 -7.90 -0.66 -2.48
N HIS A 27 -7.97 0.44 -3.23
CA HIS A 27 -7.70 0.43 -4.67
C HIS A 27 -6.24 0.07 -4.98
N ILE A 28 -5.29 0.64 -4.25
CA ILE A 28 -3.87 0.28 -4.38
C ILE A 28 -3.66 -1.20 -4.03
N GLY A 29 -4.23 -1.66 -2.91
CA GLY A 29 -4.12 -3.06 -2.49
C GLY A 29 -4.68 -4.05 -3.53
N ALA A 30 -5.83 -3.73 -4.12
CA ALA A 30 -6.44 -4.51 -5.19
C ALA A 30 -5.55 -4.56 -6.44
N ALA A 31 -5.00 -3.42 -6.87
CA ALA A 31 -4.09 -3.37 -8.02
C ALA A 31 -2.82 -4.21 -7.78
N LEU A 32 -2.22 -4.13 -6.58
CA LEU A 32 -1.07 -4.96 -6.21
C LEU A 32 -1.41 -6.46 -6.18
N SER A 33 -2.62 -6.83 -5.74
CA SER A 33 -3.10 -8.22 -5.82
C SER A 33 -3.24 -8.70 -7.26
N SER A 34 -3.74 -7.85 -8.17
CA SER A 34 -3.80 -8.17 -9.61
C SER A 34 -2.41 -8.36 -10.20
N LEU A 35 -1.45 -7.49 -9.88
CA LEU A 35 -0.05 -7.65 -10.31
C LEU A 35 0.55 -8.99 -9.85
N ARG A 36 0.29 -9.40 -8.60
CA ARG A 36 0.71 -10.71 -8.09
C ARG A 36 0.12 -11.86 -8.91
N GLN A 37 -1.19 -11.82 -9.16
CA GLN A 37 -1.90 -12.86 -9.91
C GLN A 37 -1.40 -12.95 -11.35
N MET A 38 -1.22 -11.81 -12.04
CA MET A 38 -0.66 -11.77 -13.39
C MET A 38 0.77 -12.32 -13.48
N LYS A 39 1.53 -12.26 -12.39
CA LYS A 39 2.87 -12.87 -12.29
C LYS A 39 2.82 -14.38 -12.02
N GLY A 40 1.63 -14.98 -11.90
CA GLY A 40 1.41 -16.41 -11.74
C GLY A 40 1.26 -16.91 -10.30
N TYR A 41 1.14 -16.01 -9.31
CA TYR A 41 1.05 -16.39 -7.90
C TYR A 41 -0.39 -16.35 -7.40
N THR A 42 -0.95 -17.51 -7.05
CA THR A 42 -2.34 -17.63 -6.58
C THR A 42 -2.49 -17.19 -5.12
N THR A 43 -1.46 -17.36 -4.30
CA THR A 43 -1.50 -17.03 -2.87
C THR A 43 -0.51 -15.93 -2.48
N VAL A 44 -0.92 -15.14 -1.48
CA VAL A 44 -0.08 -14.10 -0.86
C VAL A 44 1.17 -14.70 -0.22
N LYS A 45 1.02 -15.85 0.46
CA LYS A 45 2.12 -16.52 1.15
C LYS A 45 3.23 -16.93 0.18
N GLU A 46 2.87 -17.52 -0.95
CA GLU A 46 3.82 -17.97 -1.97
C GLU A 46 4.60 -16.79 -2.55
N PHE A 47 3.91 -15.74 -3.01
CA PHE A 47 4.53 -14.55 -3.57
C PHE A 47 5.46 -13.87 -2.55
N ALA A 48 4.95 -13.62 -1.33
CA ALA A 48 5.72 -12.93 -0.31
C ALA A 48 6.94 -13.74 0.14
N SER A 49 6.82 -15.06 0.26
CA SER A 49 7.96 -15.93 0.60
C SER A 49 9.00 -15.93 -0.50
N ARG A 50 8.58 -16.04 -1.77
CA ARG A 50 9.46 -16.04 -2.93
C ARG A 50 10.28 -14.76 -3.05
N TYR A 51 9.65 -13.60 -2.82
CA TYR A 51 10.30 -12.29 -2.94
C TYR A 51 10.77 -11.69 -1.61
N LYS A 52 10.83 -12.51 -0.54
CA LYS A 52 11.31 -12.10 0.79
C LYS A 52 10.60 -10.82 1.28
N LEU A 53 9.28 -10.80 1.14
CA LEU A 53 8.39 -9.79 1.73
C LEU A 53 7.83 -10.31 3.06
N PRO A 54 7.62 -9.45 4.07
CA PRO A 54 6.94 -9.86 5.30
C PRO A 54 5.50 -10.26 4.99
N VAL A 55 5.19 -11.56 5.06
CA VAL A 55 3.93 -12.17 4.58
C VAL A 55 2.69 -11.46 5.14
N ILE A 56 2.64 -11.24 6.45
CA ILE A 56 1.50 -10.60 7.12
C ILE A 56 1.35 -9.15 6.66
N GLN A 57 2.45 -8.42 6.53
CA GLN A 57 2.42 -7.02 6.11
C GLN A 57 1.93 -6.92 4.66
N TYR A 58 2.46 -7.75 3.77
CA TYR A 58 2.06 -7.78 2.37
C TYR A 58 0.58 -8.17 2.21
N TRP A 59 0.09 -9.15 2.97
CA TRP A 59 -1.34 -9.46 3.04
C TRP A 59 -2.17 -8.25 3.49
N ARG A 60 -1.75 -7.53 4.53
CA ARG A 60 -2.45 -6.32 4.99
C ARG A 60 -2.45 -5.22 3.93
N ILE A 61 -1.38 -5.09 3.14
CA ILE A 61 -1.29 -4.14 2.02
C ILE A 61 -2.32 -4.48 0.96
N GLU A 62 -2.37 -5.72 0.47
CA GLU A 62 -3.37 -6.13 -0.55
C GLU A 62 -4.82 -5.94 -0.08
N ARG A 63 -5.05 -6.04 1.24
CA ARG A 63 -6.37 -5.83 1.84
C ARG A 63 -6.68 -4.36 2.17
N GLY A 64 -5.78 -3.41 1.87
CA GLY A 64 -5.94 -2.00 2.23
C GLY A 64 -5.93 -1.72 3.74
N LYS A 65 -5.36 -2.63 4.55
CA LYS A 65 -5.31 -2.59 6.03
C LYS A 65 -3.96 -2.16 6.60
N ALA A 66 -2.99 -1.86 5.74
CA ALA A 66 -1.66 -1.40 6.14
C ALA A 66 -1.49 0.09 5.85
N ASN A 67 -0.75 0.78 6.71
CA ASN A 67 -0.16 2.05 6.33
C ASN A 67 0.98 1.75 5.34
N LEU A 68 0.67 1.88 4.05
CA LEU A 68 1.62 1.62 2.97
C LEU A 68 2.54 2.82 2.80
N THR A 69 3.83 2.63 3.09
CA THR A 69 4.84 3.65 2.81
C THR A 69 5.25 3.62 1.35
N LEU A 70 5.75 4.74 0.82
CA LEU A 70 6.27 4.83 -0.54
C LEU A 70 7.45 3.86 -0.76
N LYS A 71 8.31 3.68 0.25
CA LYS A 71 9.43 2.72 0.20
C LYS A 71 8.94 1.27 0.06
N SER A 72 7.90 0.91 0.82
CA SER A 72 7.27 -0.40 0.71
C SER A 72 6.61 -0.61 -0.65
N LEU A 73 5.90 0.40 -1.16
CA LEU A 73 5.30 0.37 -2.48
C LEU A 73 6.38 0.17 -3.56
N ALA A 74 7.42 1.00 -3.58
CA ALA A 74 8.52 0.90 -4.54
C ALA A 74 9.18 -0.48 -4.52
N ARG A 75 9.45 -1.06 -3.34
CA ARG A 75 10.00 -2.42 -3.22
C ARG A 75 9.08 -3.48 -3.86
N ILE A 76 7.78 -3.35 -3.69
CA ILE A 76 6.82 -4.29 -4.30
C ILE A 76 6.81 -4.12 -5.81
N LEU A 77 6.75 -2.87 -6.30
CA LEU A 77 6.69 -2.58 -7.73
C LEU A 77 7.97 -2.96 -8.49
N ASP A 78 9.13 -2.89 -7.84
CA ASP A 78 10.41 -3.34 -8.40
C ASP A 78 10.39 -4.84 -8.78
N ILE A 79 9.69 -5.68 -8.01
CA ILE A 79 9.45 -7.10 -8.35
C ILE A 79 8.70 -7.24 -9.69
N HIS A 80 7.86 -6.26 -10.02
CA HIS A 80 7.09 -6.19 -11.26
C HIS A 80 7.79 -5.35 -12.35
N LYS A 81 9.00 -4.84 -12.09
CA LYS A 81 9.72 -3.93 -12.99
C LYS A 81 8.90 -2.67 -13.34
N LEU A 82 8.15 -2.15 -12.37
CA LEU A 82 7.32 -0.95 -12.51
C LEU A 82 7.85 0.16 -11.61
N SER A 83 7.84 1.40 -12.10
CA SER A 83 8.04 2.56 -11.24
C SER A 83 6.75 2.91 -10.48
N VAL A 84 6.88 3.72 -9.42
CA VAL A 84 5.72 4.25 -8.69
C VAL A 84 4.84 5.11 -9.61
N GLN A 85 5.46 5.90 -10.49
CA GLN A 85 4.75 6.76 -11.43
C GLN A 85 3.94 5.93 -12.42
N ASP A 86 4.56 4.94 -13.06
CA ASP A 86 3.89 4.06 -14.03
C ASP A 86 2.71 3.34 -13.37
N PHE A 87 2.90 2.85 -12.14
CA PHE A 87 1.84 2.20 -11.38
C PHE A 87 0.61 3.09 -11.22
N PHE A 88 0.77 4.36 -10.82
CA PHE A 88 -0.38 5.27 -10.69
C PHE A 88 -0.97 5.68 -12.03
N CYS A 89 -0.17 5.89 -13.08
CA CYS A 89 -0.68 6.14 -14.43
C CYS A 89 -1.54 4.96 -14.94
N LEU A 90 -1.12 3.73 -14.70
CA LEU A 90 -1.91 2.52 -15.04
C LEU A 90 -3.21 2.44 -14.25
N MET A 91 -3.21 2.85 -12.98
CA MET A 91 -4.42 2.89 -12.16
C MET A 91 -5.44 3.93 -12.65
N THR A 92 -4.98 5.08 -13.17
CA THR A 92 -5.85 6.18 -13.64
C THR A 92 -6.22 6.08 -15.12
N GLY A 93 -5.44 5.37 -15.93
CA GLY A 93 -5.67 5.20 -17.37
C GLY A 93 -6.98 4.48 -17.74
N HIS A 94 -7.67 3.91 -16.76
CA HIS A 94 -8.98 3.26 -16.94
C HIS A 94 -10.16 4.26 -16.97
N GLU A 95 -9.96 5.55 -16.65
CA GLU A 95 -11.00 6.60 -16.67
C GLU A 95 -11.01 7.45 -17.97
N LEU A 96 -9.92 7.47 -18.75
CA LEU A 96 -9.81 8.35 -19.94
C LEU A 96 -10.13 7.68 -21.28
N ALA A 97 -10.34 6.36 -21.29
CA ALA A 97 -10.68 5.62 -22.50
C ALA A 97 -12.20 5.43 -22.70
N MET A 98 -13.03 5.93 -21.77
CA MET A 98 -14.49 5.77 -21.78
C MET A 98 -15.24 7.12 -21.77
N THR A 99 -14.55 8.21 -22.13
CA THR A 99 -15.15 9.53 -22.42
C THR A 99 -14.86 9.87 -23.87
#